data_AF-A0A088SZF6-F1
#
_entry.id   AF-A0A088SZF6-F1
#
_cell.length_a   1.000
_cell.length_b   1.000
_cell.length_c   1.000
_cell.angle_alpha   90.00
_cell.angle_beta   90.00
_cell.angle_gamma   90.00
#
_symmetry.space_group_name_H-M   'P 1'
#
loop_
_entity.id
_entity.type
_entity.pdbx_description
1 polymer ?
#
loop_
_entity_poly.entity_id
_entity_poly.type
_entity_poly.pdbx_seq_one_letter_code
_entity_poly.pdbx_strand_id
1 'polypeptide(L)'
;MKRLIIILILVFFISGCGRVSDYNLDSNKISNTSELIHTFNEMIEENGHNSNVRVPYDSIGVYMSKRSEVFQLGGIWYNVQSSSKQGSYQFETFDCRSVDLKLHCQQNKSLNEVDELVEEITLGDAADLISEVDINLLVDYLKQEYKLVNIESIMVQLKFYSFDNEIITEDTSDYFVEIQCKEDVCQEEESFVINGMKIVVVVNFSIGDDDESFKVYYD
;
A
#
# COMPACT_ATOMS: atom_id res chain seq x y z
N MET A 1 31.11 -61.55 -7.77
CA MET A 1 31.21 -60.49 -6.73
C MET A 1 30.57 -59.23 -7.31
N LYS A 2 29.44 -58.78 -6.75
CA LYS A 2 29.23 -57.46 -6.09
C LYS A 2 29.56 -56.26 -7.00
N ARG A 3 28.79 -55.18 -7.18
CA ARG A 3 27.48 -54.64 -6.74
C ARG A 3 27.28 -53.40 -7.67
N LEU A 4 26.09 -53.19 -8.26
CA LEU A 4 25.18 -52.06 -7.99
C LEU A 4 25.81 -50.67 -7.75
N ILE A 5 25.42 -49.72 -8.63
CA ILE A 5 25.00 -48.31 -8.37
C ILE A 5 26.15 -47.35 -7.98
N ILE A 6 26.30 -46.18 -8.61
CA ILE A 6 25.61 -44.92 -8.20
C ILE A 6 25.25 -44.04 -9.40
N ILE A 7 23.94 -43.82 -9.49
CA ILE A 7 23.22 -42.78 -10.21
C ILE A 7 23.82 -41.43 -9.80
N LEU A 8 24.31 -40.66 -10.78
CA LEU A 8 24.76 -39.30 -10.55
C LEU A 8 23.51 -38.45 -10.27
N ILE A 9 23.29 -38.22 -8.99
CA ILE A 9 22.25 -37.37 -8.42
C ILE A 9 22.49 -35.95 -8.96
N LEU A 10 21.61 -35.54 -9.87
CA LEU A 10 21.50 -34.17 -10.36
C LEU A 10 20.71 -33.36 -9.32
N VAL A 11 21.32 -33.16 -8.14
CA VAL A 11 20.87 -32.15 -7.16
C VAL A 11 21.49 -30.84 -7.60
N PHE A 12 20.80 -30.13 -8.51
CA PHE A 12 21.13 -28.74 -8.82
C PHE A 12 19.94 -27.83 -9.14
N PHE A 13 18.69 -28.28 -8.93
CA PHE A 13 17.53 -27.38 -8.93
C PHE A 13 16.51 -27.76 -7.85
N ILE A 14 17.00 -27.99 -6.63
CA ILE A 14 16.21 -27.62 -5.47
C ILE A 14 16.75 -26.25 -5.08
N SER A 15 16.43 -25.22 -5.88
CA SER A 15 16.19 -23.90 -5.33
C SER A 15 15.04 -24.11 -4.36
N GLY A 16 15.39 -24.52 -3.14
CA GLY A 16 14.42 -24.58 -2.07
C GLY A 16 13.75 -23.24 -2.06
N CYS A 17 12.43 -23.23 -2.22
CA CYS A 17 11.56 -22.14 -1.81
C CYS A 17 11.75 -21.97 -0.29
N GLY A 18 12.90 -21.43 0.10
CA GLY A 18 13.16 -20.96 1.44
C GLY A 18 12.51 -19.61 1.52
N ARG A 19 11.23 -19.60 1.90
CA ARG A 19 10.58 -18.40 2.46
C ARG A 19 11.50 -17.90 3.57
N VAL A 20 12.09 -16.73 3.38
CA VAL A 20 12.73 -16.03 4.49
C VAL A 20 11.57 -15.45 5.31
N SER A 21 11.39 -15.94 6.55
CA SER A 21 10.26 -15.50 7.39
C SER A 21 10.33 -14.01 7.67
N ASP A 22 11.55 -13.48 7.84
CA ASP A 22 11.82 -12.06 8.05
C ASP A 22 13.04 -11.62 7.22
N TYR A 23 12.93 -10.54 6.46
CA TYR A 23 14.03 -9.94 5.70
C TYR A 23 14.04 -8.42 5.87
N ASN A 24 15.08 -7.76 5.36
CA ASN A 24 15.15 -6.30 5.39
C ASN A 24 15.30 -5.76 3.98
N LEU A 25 14.54 -4.72 3.67
CA LEU A 25 14.77 -3.88 2.49
C LEU A 25 15.59 -2.66 2.91
N ASP A 26 16.52 -2.27 2.03
CA ASP A 26 17.39 -1.13 2.26
C ASP A 26 16.61 0.18 2.12
N SER A 27 16.95 1.16 2.98
CA SER A 27 16.39 2.52 3.01
C SER A 27 14.86 2.63 3.06
N ASN A 28 14.33 3.17 4.15
CA ASN A 28 12.93 3.59 4.21
C ASN A 28 12.68 4.98 3.56
N LYS A 29 13.67 5.64 2.97
CA LYS A 29 13.51 6.98 2.39
C LYS A 29 12.97 6.90 0.99
N ILE A 30 11.92 7.68 0.73
CA ILE A 30 11.22 7.78 -0.54
C ILE A 30 11.24 9.25 -0.98
N SER A 31 11.90 9.53 -2.09
CA SER A 31 12.03 10.86 -2.68
C SER A 31 10.94 11.12 -3.72
N ASN A 32 10.44 10.06 -4.35
CA ASN A 32 9.42 10.09 -5.39
C ASN A 32 8.66 8.75 -5.43
N THR A 33 7.54 8.73 -6.14
CA THR A 33 6.68 7.54 -6.24
C THR A 33 7.38 6.35 -6.91
N SER A 34 8.31 6.57 -7.85
CA SER A 34 9.06 5.47 -8.48
C SER A 34 9.92 4.67 -7.47
N GLU A 35 10.48 5.34 -6.46
CA GLU A 35 11.20 4.66 -5.36
C GLU A 35 10.23 3.82 -4.51
N LEU A 36 9.02 4.32 -4.24
CA LEU A 36 7.98 3.55 -3.54
C LEU A 36 7.58 2.29 -4.34
N ILE A 37 7.36 2.43 -5.65
CA ILE A 37 7.04 1.31 -6.53
C ILE A 37 8.18 0.31 -6.58
N HIS A 38 9.43 0.78 -6.62
CA HIS A 38 10.59 -0.10 -6.57
C HIS A 38 10.60 -0.94 -5.29
N THR A 39 10.44 -0.31 -4.11
CA THR A 39 10.36 -1.00 -2.83
C THR A 39 9.18 -1.98 -2.77
N PHE A 40 8.01 -1.61 -3.31
CA PHE A 40 6.85 -2.50 -3.36
C PHE A 40 7.13 -3.75 -4.22
N ASN A 41 7.72 -3.57 -5.39
CA ASN A 41 8.09 -4.68 -6.27
C ASN A 41 9.16 -5.59 -5.65
N GLU A 42 10.17 -5.00 -4.99
CA GLU A 42 11.20 -5.76 -4.27
C GLU A 42 10.56 -6.61 -3.15
N MET A 43 9.63 -6.04 -2.39
CA MET A 43 8.86 -6.78 -1.38
C MET A 43 8.07 -7.95 -1.99
N ILE A 44 7.44 -7.75 -3.16
CA ILE A 44 6.68 -8.81 -3.86
C ILE A 44 7.61 -9.96 -4.27
N GLU A 45 8.76 -9.63 -4.86
CA GLU A 45 9.75 -10.60 -5.33
C GLU A 45 10.39 -11.38 -4.19
N GLU A 46 10.81 -10.72 -3.11
CA GLU A 46 11.39 -11.34 -1.91
C GLU A 46 10.41 -12.30 -1.21
N ASN A 47 9.11 -12.01 -1.29
CA ASN A 47 8.06 -12.90 -0.80
C ASN A 47 7.74 -14.07 -1.76
N GLY A 48 8.41 -14.17 -2.91
CA GLY A 48 8.21 -15.20 -3.91
C GLY A 48 6.93 -15.04 -4.72
N HIS A 49 6.40 -13.82 -4.79
CA HIS A 49 5.22 -13.47 -5.58
C HIS A 49 5.64 -12.78 -6.89
N ASN A 50 4.67 -12.49 -7.74
CA ASN A 50 4.86 -11.68 -8.94
C ASN A 50 3.66 -10.76 -9.13
N SER A 51 3.75 -9.83 -10.08
CA SER A 51 2.73 -8.81 -10.35
C SER A 51 1.33 -9.37 -10.66
N ASN A 52 1.20 -10.61 -11.14
CA ASN A 52 -0.10 -11.21 -11.47
C ASN A 52 -0.81 -11.83 -10.26
N VAL A 53 -0.20 -11.83 -9.06
CA VAL A 53 -0.87 -12.31 -7.85
C VAL A 53 -2.08 -11.41 -7.59
N ARG A 54 -3.25 -12.05 -7.43
CA ARG A 54 -4.50 -11.37 -7.08
C ARG A 54 -4.64 -11.27 -5.57
N VAL A 55 -5.05 -10.10 -5.11
CA VAL A 55 -5.32 -9.81 -3.70
C VAL A 55 -6.66 -9.08 -3.59
N PRO A 56 -7.39 -9.21 -2.48
CA PRO A 56 -8.52 -8.34 -2.19
C PRO A 56 -8.09 -6.88 -2.31
N TYR A 57 -8.92 -6.04 -2.93
CA TYR A 57 -8.56 -4.66 -3.25
C TYR A 57 -8.24 -3.81 -2.01
N ASP A 58 -9.05 -3.92 -0.96
CA ASP A 58 -8.83 -3.31 0.38
C ASP A 58 -7.64 -3.93 1.16
N SER A 59 -6.96 -4.84 0.47
CA SER A 59 -5.76 -5.59 0.78
C SER A 59 -4.50 -4.86 1.16
N ILE A 60 -4.34 -3.75 0.46
CA ILE A 60 -3.05 -3.14 0.18
C ILE A 60 -3.02 -1.81 0.89
N GLY A 61 -1.89 -1.47 1.48
CA GLY A 61 -1.73 -0.16 2.05
C GLY A 61 -0.30 0.28 2.15
N VAL A 62 -0.15 1.59 2.11
CA VAL A 62 1.13 2.28 2.27
C VAL A 62 0.95 3.34 3.34
N TYR A 63 1.93 3.46 4.23
CA TYR A 63 1.99 4.51 5.24
C TYR A 63 3.35 5.19 5.17
N MET A 64 3.36 6.51 5.00
CA MET A 64 4.55 7.35 4.95
C MET A 64 4.44 8.51 5.93
N SER A 65 5.58 9.03 6.36
CA SER A 65 5.67 10.25 7.14
C SER A 65 6.77 11.16 6.62
N LYS A 66 6.60 12.47 6.75
CA LYS A 66 7.57 13.49 6.38
C LYS A 66 7.74 14.46 7.55
N ARG A 67 8.93 14.44 8.15
CA ARG A 67 9.39 15.40 9.18
C ARG A 67 10.51 16.31 8.69
N SER A 68 10.96 16.09 7.45
CA SER A 68 12.06 16.81 6.79
C SER A 68 11.71 16.96 5.31
N GLU A 69 12.67 17.22 4.42
CA GLU A 69 12.41 17.33 2.98
C GLU A 69 12.02 16.00 2.31
N VAL A 70 12.27 14.86 2.96
CA VAL A 70 12.11 13.52 2.36
C VAL A 70 11.03 12.72 3.09
N PHE A 71 10.19 12.00 2.34
CA PHE A 71 9.26 11.03 2.90
C PHE A 71 10.00 9.79 3.41
N GLN A 72 9.53 9.26 4.53
CA GLN A 72 9.96 7.98 5.07
C GLN A 72 8.78 7.03 5.03
N LEU A 73 8.95 5.90 4.35
CA LEU A 73 8.02 4.78 4.37
C LEU A 73 7.98 4.21 5.78
N GLY A 74 6.86 4.43 6.48
CA GLY A 74 6.61 3.86 7.79
C GLY A 74 6.15 2.40 7.70
N GLY A 75 5.42 2.04 6.64
CA GLY A 75 5.16 0.66 6.30
C GLY A 75 4.40 0.47 4.99
N ILE A 76 4.46 -0.76 4.48
CA ILE A 76 3.75 -1.21 3.27
C ILE A 76 3.31 -2.66 3.47
N TRP A 77 2.10 -3.00 3.03
CA TRP A 77 1.56 -4.34 3.22
C TRP A 77 0.59 -4.75 2.11
N TYR A 78 0.41 -6.06 1.96
CA TYR A 78 -0.65 -6.67 1.16
C TYR A 78 -1.05 -8.03 1.77
N ASN A 79 -2.25 -8.52 1.46
CA ASN A 79 -2.72 -9.83 1.91
C ASN A 79 -2.98 -10.76 0.71
N VAL A 80 -2.43 -11.97 0.75
CA VAL A 80 -2.69 -13.00 -0.26
C VAL A 80 -3.60 -14.07 0.33
N GLN A 81 -4.62 -14.46 -0.41
CA GLN A 81 -5.51 -15.54 0.01
C GLN A 81 -4.73 -16.87 0.09
N SER A 82 -4.70 -17.50 1.26
CA SER A 82 -3.95 -18.73 1.51
C SER A 82 -4.83 -19.99 1.49
N SER A 83 -6.12 -19.86 1.81
CA SER A 83 -7.10 -20.94 1.63
C SER A 83 -8.53 -20.39 1.58
N SER A 84 -9.45 -21.17 1.00
CA SER A 84 -10.89 -20.95 1.12
C SER A 84 -11.53 -22.22 1.67
N LYS A 85 -12.29 -22.09 2.77
CA LYS A 85 -13.34 -23.05 3.10
C LYS A 85 -14.67 -22.42 2.73
N GLN A 86 -15.68 -23.26 2.47
CA GLN A 86 -17.02 -22.77 2.13
C GLN A 86 -17.51 -21.82 3.25
N GLY A 87 -17.65 -20.53 2.93
CA GLY A 87 -18.04 -19.47 3.88
C GLY A 87 -16.92 -18.89 4.75
N SER A 88 -15.64 -19.09 4.44
CA SER A 88 -14.53 -18.37 5.12
C SER A 88 -13.27 -18.31 4.26
N TYR A 89 -12.76 -17.11 4.06
CA TYR A 89 -11.44 -16.87 3.47
C TYR A 89 -10.35 -16.80 4.53
N GLN A 90 -9.13 -17.19 4.17
CA GLN A 90 -7.94 -17.04 5.01
C GLN A 90 -6.86 -16.30 4.24
N PHE A 91 -6.12 -15.45 4.94
CA PHE A 91 -5.14 -14.56 4.32
C PHE A 91 -3.77 -14.65 4.99
N GLU A 92 -2.73 -14.66 4.17
CA GLU A 92 -1.35 -14.43 4.59
C GLU A 92 -1.04 -12.95 4.36
N THR A 93 -0.74 -12.23 5.45
CA THR A 93 -0.29 -10.84 5.43
C THR A 93 1.21 -10.79 5.24
N PHE A 94 1.64 -9.94 4.32
CA PHE A 94 3.04 -9.61 4.10
C PHE A 94 3.17 -8.13 4.43
N ASP A 95 3.97 -7.79 5.43
CA ASP A 95 4.12 -6.40 5.88
C ASP A 95 5.59 -6.04 6.09
N CYS A 96 5.96 -4.86 5.61
CA CYS A 96 7.24 -4.22 5.89
C CYS A 96 6.99 -2.97 6.73
N ARG A 97 7.78 -2.79 7.80
CA ARG A 97 7.69 -1.62 8.69
C ARG A 97 9.04 -1.00 8.92
N SER A 98 9.08 0.32 9.06
CA SER A 98 10.32 1.03 9.33
C SER A 98 10.81 0.79 10.75
N VAL A 99 12.02 0.23 10.89
CA VAL A 99 12.79 0.09 12.12
C VAL A 99 14.20 0.58 11.86
N ASP A 100 14.68 1.56 12.63
CA ASP A 100 16.04 2.14 12.50
C ASP A 100 16.42 2.55 11.06
N LEU A 101 15.48 3.18 10.34
CA LEU A 101 15.62 3.65 8.95
C LEU A 101 15.71 2.55 7.88
N LYS A 102 15.49 1.28 8.25
CA LYS A 102 15.34 0.15 7.34
C LYS A 102 13.92 -0.37 7.38
N LEU A 103 13.50 -1.07 6.34
CA LEU A 103 12.22 -1.74 6.32
C LEU A 103 12.41 -3.18 6.76
N HIS A 104 11.86 -3.53 7.92
CA HIS A 104 11.81 -4.89 8.39
C HIS A 104 10.53 -5.55 7.88
N CYS A 105 10.68 -6.58 7.06
CA CYS A 105 9.61 -7.27 6.38
C CYS A 105 9.39 -8.64 7.00
N GLN A 106 8.14 -9.01 7.20
CA GLN A 106 7.75 -10.27 7.82
C GLN A 106 6.50 -10.84 7.16
N GLN A 107 6.35 -12.15 7.28
CA GLN A 107 5.13 -12.85 6.90
C GLN A 107 4.30 -13.19 8.15
N ASN A 108 3.10 -12.64 8.24
CA ASN A 108 2.14 -12.92 9.30
C ASN A 108 0.93 -13.70 8.75
N LYS A 109 0.54 -14.78 9.43
CA LYS A 109 -0.71 -15.47 9.09
C LYS A 109 -1.84 -14.87 9.91
N SER A 110 -2.80 -14.21 9.25
CA SER A 110 -4.00 -13.73 9.92
C SER A 110 -5.21 -14.57 9.52
N LEU A 111 -6.00 -14.96 10.51
CA LEU A 111 -7.31 -15.54 10.27
C LEU A 111 -8.33 -14.41 10.22
N ASN A 112 -8.46 -13.79 9.04
CA ASN A 112 -9.57 -12.87 8.79
C ASN A 112 -10.69 -13.67 8.12
N GLU A 113 -11.62 -14.16 8.93
CA GLU A 113 -12.82 -14.83 8.43
C GLU A 113 -13.75 -13.76 7.83
N VAL A 114 -13.86 -13.75 6.52
CA VAL A 114 -14.80 -12.89 5.78
C VAL A 114 -15.75 -13.78 5.00
N ASP A 115 -17.04 -13.45 5.03
CA ASP A 115 -18.11 -14.24 4.41
C ASP A 115 -18.09 -14.13 2.87
N GLU A 116 -17.62 -13.00 2.35
CA GLU A 116 -17.53 -12.72 0.92
C GLU A 116 -16.13 -12.18 0.55
N LEU A 117 -15.67 -12.55 -0.65
CA LEU A 117 -14.43 -12.04 -1.21
C LEU A 117 -14.74 -10.67 -1.82
N VAL A 118 -14.03 -9.64 -1.35
CA VAL A 118 -14.03 -8.31 -1.98
C VAL A 118 -13.52 -8.45 -3.43
N GLU A 119 -13.83 -7.48 -4.29
CA GLU A 119 -13.20 -7.37 -5.61
C GLU A 119 -11.68 -7.51 -5.52
N GLU A 120 -11.09 -8.22 -6.49
CA GLU A 120 -9.67 -8.52 -6.51
C GLU A 120 -8.93 -7.69 -7.55
N ILE A 121 -7.73 -7.22 -7.18
CA ILE A 121 -6.78 -6.55 -8.07
C ILE A 121 -5.48 -7.34 -8.16
N THR A 122 -4.74 -7.21 -9.26
CA THR A 122 -3.38 -7.74 -9.32
C THR A 122 -2.41 -6.81 -8.60
N LEU A 123 -1.34 -7.35 -8.01
CA LEU A 123 -0.30 -6.51 -7.41
C LEU A 123 0.37 -5.57 -8.43
N GLY A 124 0.40 -5.94 -9.70
CA GLY A 124 0.85 -5.09 -10.81
C GLY A 124 -0.06 -3.88 -11.03
N ASP A 125 -1.37 -4.11 -11.18
CA ASP A 125 -2.33 -3.01 -11.35
C ASP A 125 -2.34 -2.08 -10.12
N ALA A 126 -2.17 -2.64 -8.92
CA ALA A 126 -2.04 -1.84 -7.70
C ALA A 126 -0.78 -0.97 -7.70
N ALA A 127 0.35 -1.49 -8.21
CA ALA A 127 1.57 -0.71 -8.38
C ALA A 127 1.38 0.40 -9.43
N ASP A 128 0.68 0.12 -10.53
CA ASP A 128 0.37 1.12 -11.55
C ASP A 128 -0.48 2.25 -10.96
N LEU A 129 -1.54 1.93 -10.22
CA LEU A 129 -2.37 2.94 -9.54
C LEU A 129 -1.56 3.77 -8.51
N ILE A 130 -0.70 3.14 -7.70
CA ILE A 130 0.18 3.88 -6.78
C ILE A 130 1.09 4.83 -7.57
N SER A 131 1.56 4.42 -8.74
CA SER A 131 2.48 5.21 -9.56
C SER A 131 1.87 6.51 -10.10
N GLU A 132 0.54 6.55 -10.23
CA GLU A 132 -0.22 7.73 -10.66
C GLU A 132 -0.34 8.78 -9.54
N VAL A 133 -0.06 8.42 -8.29
CA VAL A 133 -0.09 9.35 -7.16
C VAL A 133 1.27 10.03 -6.98
N ASP A 134 1.41 11.28 -7.45
CA ASP A 134 2.54 12.14 -7.06
C ASP A 134 2.29 12.76 -5.68
N ILE A 135 2.83 12.09 -4.65
CA ILE A 135 2.65 12.47 -3.25
C ILE A 135 3.28 13.83 -2.94
N ASN A 136 4.39 14.19 -3.58
CA ASN A 136 5.02 15.48 -3.36
C ASN A 136 4.14 16.60 -3.95
N LEU A 137 3.68 16.41 -5.19
CA LEU A 137 2.79 17.36 -5.85
C LEU A 137 1.49 17.54 -5.06
N LEU A 138 0.88 16.44 -4.61
CA LEU A 138 -0.33 16.49 -3.79
C LEU A 138 -0.10 17.30 -2.52
N VAL A 139 0.97 17.01 -1.79
CA VAL A 139 1.26 17.67 -0.52
C VAL A 139 1.57 19.15 -0.72
N ASP A 140 2.28 19.52 -1.77
CA ASP A 140 2.55 20.93 -2.08
C ASP A 140 1.28 21.66 -2.53
N TYR A 141 0.40 21.02 -3.30
CA TYR A 141 -0.92 21.53 -3.63
C TYR A 141 -1.74 21.84 -2.37
N LEU A 142 -1.89 20.86 -1.47
CA LEU A 142 -2.67 21.03 -0.23
C LEU A 142 -2.10 22.16 0.65
N LYS A 143 -0.78 22.23 0.77
CA LYS A 143 -0.13 23.32 1.52
C LYS A 143 -0.42 24.69 0.94
N GLN A 144 -0.37 24.81 -0.39
CA GLN A 144 -0.59 26.07 -1.08
C GLN A 144 -2.06 26.50 -1.02
N GLU A 145 -2.98 25.59 -1.35
CA GLU A 145 -4.40 25.87 -1.45
C GLU A 145 -4.99 26.26 -0.10
N TYR A 146 -4.68 25.48 0.95
CA TYR A 146 -5.17 25.70 2.31
C TYR A 146 -4.24 26.59 3.16
N LYS A 147 -3.18 27.16 2.55
CA LYS A 147 -2.23 28.08 3.19
C LYS A 147 -1.65 27.53 4.50
N LEU A 148 -1.38 26.24 4.54
CA LEU A 148 -0.84 25.55 5.71
C LEU A 148 0.59 26.03 5.98
N VAL A 149 0.83 26.51 7.20
CA VAL A 149 2.14 27.02 7.66
C VAL A 149 2.54 26.36 8.98
N ASN A 150 3.83 26.43 9.33
CA ASN A 150 4.36 25.86 10.58
C ASN A 150 4.10 24.35 10.77
N ILE A 151 4.10 23.60 9.66
CA ILE A 151 3.90 22.15 9.66
C ILE A 151 5.08 21.46 10.35
N GLU A 152 4.78 20.70 11.39
CA GLU A 152 5.78 19.93 12.15
C GLU A 152 6.03 18.56 11.52
N SER A 153 4.96 17.93 11.04
CA SER A 153 5.03 16.66 10.33
C SER A 153 3.84 16.45 9.41
N ILE A 154 4.05 15.59 8.41
CA ILE A 154 3.02 15.17 7.47
C ILE A 154 2.94 13.65 7.53
N MET A 155 1.74 13.10 7.62
CA MET A 155 1.48 11.67 7.48
C MET A 155 0.65 11.43 6.24
N VAL A 156 1.05 10.46 5.43
CA VAL A 156 0.35 10.07 4.19
C VAL A 156 0.01 8.58 4.28
N GLN A 157 -1.26 8.24 4.05
CA GLN A 157 -1.72 6.85 3.92
C GLN A 157 -2.35 6.66 2.55
N LEU A 158 -1.92 5.63 1.82
CA LEU A 158 -2.60 5.19 0.60
C LEU A 158 -3.37 3.93 0.95
N LYS A 159 -4.66 3.93 0.61
CA LYS A 159 -5.57 2.79 0.77
C LYS A 159 -6.41 2.63 -0.47
N PHE A 160 -6.86 1.42 -0.69
CA PHE A 160 -7.63 1.04 -1.87
C PHE A 160 -9.06 0.72 -1.41
N TYR A 161 -10.06 1.38 -2.00
CA TYR A 161 -11.48 1.16 -1.71
C TYR A 161 -12.31 0.96 -2.99
N SER A 162 -13.22 -0.01 -2.99
CA SER A 162 -14.22 -0.15 -4.05
C SER A 162 -15.52 0.53 -3.61
N PHE A 163 -16.09 1.32 -4.50
CA PHE A 163 -17.30 2.11 -4.28
C PHE A 163 -18.40 1.67 -5.25
N ASP A 164 -19.63 1.51 -4.77
CA ASP A 164 -20.81 1.25 -5.62
C ASP A 164 -21.70 2.49 -5.71
N ASN A 165 -21.34 3.40 -6.63
CA ASN A 165 -22.06 4.65 -6.89
C ASN A 165 -22.38 5.45 -5.61
N GLU A 166 -21.37 5.60 -4.76
CA GLU A 166 -21.48 6.32 -3.50
C GLU A 166 -21.42 7.84 -3.73
N ILE A 167 -22.12 8.60 -2.91
CA ILE A 167 -22.05 10.06 -2.90
C ILE A 167 -21.18 10.47 -1.72
N ILE A 168 -20.04 11.08 -2.02
CA ILE A 168 -19.18 11.71 -1.02
C ILE A 168 -19.65 13.16 -0.85
N THR A 169 -19.84 13.58 0.39
CA THR A 169 -20.20 14.97 0.75
C THR A 169 -19.33 15.43 1.91
N GLU A 170 -18.97 16.71 1.94
CA GLU A 170 -18.15 17.31 3.01
C GLU A 170 -18.69 16.97 4.42
N ASP A 171 -20.02 17.01 4.60
CA ASP A 171 -20.70 16.73 5.88
C ASP A 171 -20.62 15.27 6.37
N THR A 172 -20.12 14.31 5.57
CA THR A 172 -20.01 12.90 6.01
C THR A 172 -18.74 12.61 6.79
N SER A 173 -17.85 13.58 6.88
CA SER A 173 -16.51 13.46 7.42
C SER A 173 -16.30 14.53 8.49
N ASP A 174 -16.40 14.14 9.76
CA ASP A 174 -16.23 15.08 10.88
C ASP A 174 -14.81 15.68 10.97
N TYR A 175 -13.83 15.16 10.21
CA TYR A 175 -12.41 15.48 10.39
C TYR A 175 -11.59 15.63 9.10
N PHE A 176 -12.19 15.50 7.92
CA PHE A 176 -11.45 15.61 6.64
C PHE A 176 -12.13 16.54 5.66
N VAL A 177 -11.32 17.37 5.01
CA VAL A 177 -11.68 17.97 3.73
C VAL A 177 -11.57 16.91 2.64
N GLU A 178 -12.63 16.71 1.87
CA GLU A 178 -12.74 15.68 0.83
C GLU A 178 -12.39 16.29 -0.54
N ILE A 179 -11.43 15.72 -1.26
CA ILE A 179 -10.90 16.24 -2.53
C ILE A 179 -10.95 15.17 -3.60
N GLN A 180 -11.43 15.51 -4.80
CA GLN A 180 -11.40 14.60 -5.94
C GLN A 180 -10.28 15.00 -6.91
N CYS A 181 -9.46 14.03 -7.33
CA CYS A 181 -8.42 14.20 -8.34
C CYS A 181 -8.74 13.37 -9.59
N LYS A 182 -8.77 14.01 -10.76
CA LYS A 182 -8.95 13.38 -12.07
C LYS A 182 -7.88 13.91 -13.02
N GLU A 183 -7.16 13.02 -13.69
CA GLU A 183 -6.14 13.40 -14.69
C GLU A 183 -5.19 14.51 -14.18
N ASP A 184 -4.65 14.32 -12.97
CA ASP A 184 -3.76 15.26 -12.25
C ASP A 184 -4.38 16.59 -11.79
N VAL A 185 -5.69 16.79 -11.98
CA VAL A 185 -6.41 17.97 -11.49
C VAL A 185 -7.17 17.61 -10.22
N CYS A 186 -6.73 18.16 -9.09
CA CYS A 186 -7.38 18.01 -7.79
C CYS A 186 -8.24 19.23 -7.47
N GLN A 187 -9.47 18.99 -7.02
CA GLN A 187 -10.38 20.05 -6.60
C GLN A 187 -11.24 19.61 -5.43
N GLU A 188 -11.53 20.55 -4.53
CA GLU A 188 -12.55 20.40 -3.51
C GLU A 188 -13.93 20.49 -4.18
N GLU A 189 -14.82 19.56 -3.85
CA GLU A 189 -16.19 19.55 -4.35
C GLU A 189 -17.15 19.37 -3.15
N GLU A 190 -18.21 20.18 -3.08
CA GLU A 190 -19.24 20.06 -2.03
C GLU A 190 -19.83 18.63 -1.98
N SER A 191 -19.96 18.00 -3.15
CA SER A 191 -20.33 16.60 -3.29
C SER A 191 -19.92 16.03 -4.64
N PHE A 192 -19.52 14.76 -4.67
CA PHE A 192 -19.24 14.04 -5.92
C PHE A 192 -19.65 12.58 -5.82
N VAL A 193 -19.95 11.98 -6.97
CA VAL A 193 -20.22 10.54 -7.09
C VAL A 193 -18.91 9.82 -7.34
N ILE A 194 -18.67 8.77 -6.58
CA ILE A 194 -17.52 7.90 -6.72
C ILE A 194 -17.99 6.46 -7.00
N ASN A 195 -17.31 5.79 -7.93
CA ASN A 195 -17.69 4.46 -8.36
C ASN A 195 -16.46 3.65 -8.80
N GLY A 196 -16.49 2.36 -8.55
CA GLY A 196 -15.42 1.42 -8.85
C GLY A 196 -14.27 1.49 -7.85
N MET A 197 -13.17 0.85 -8.22
CA MET A 197 -11.93 0.81 -7.45
C MET A 197 -11.21 2.15 -7.50
N LYS A 198 -10.83 2.69 -6.34
CA LYS A 198 -10.12 3.98 -6.20
C LYS A 198 -8.97 3.88 -5.22
N ILE A 199 -7.93 4.67 -5.44
CA ILE A 199 -6.95 4.96 -4.40
C ILE A 199 -7.48 6.16 -3.61
N VAL A 200 -7.54 5.98 -2.30
CA VAL A 200 -7.83 7.03 -1.34
C VAL A 200 -6.54 7.35 -0.60
N VAL A 201 -6.10 8.59 -0.74
CA VAL A 201 -4.92 9.13 -0.05
C VAL A 201 -5.40 9.98 1.11
N VAL A 202 -5.02 9.60 2.32
CA VAL A 202 -5.27 10.40 3.52
C VAL A 202 -3.98 11.14 3.87
N VAL A 203 -4.05 12.46 3.92
CA VAL A 203 -2.93 13.34 4.27
C VAL A 203 -3.27 14.07 5.56
N ASN A 204 -2.43 13.93 6.58
CA ASN A 204 -2.59 14.64 7.85
C ASN A 204 -1.38 15.56 8.05
N PHE A 205 -1.65 16.83 8.33
CA PHE A 205 -0.65 17.84 8.66
C PHE A 205 -0.75 18.15 10.15
N SER A 206 0.31 17.87 10.91
CA SER A 206 0.39 18.30 12.31
C SER A 206 0.96 19.71 12.37
N ILE A 207 0.20 20.63 12.97
CA ILE A 207 0.48 22.07 13.04
C ILE A 207 0.36 22.53 14.50
N GLY A 208 1.46 22.46 15.24
CA GLY A 208 1.46 22.74 16.68
C GLY A 208 0.61 21.72 17.45
N ASP A 209 -0.45 22.20 18.11
CA ASP A 209 -1.38 21.35 18.89
C ASP A 209 -2.59 20.87 18.06
N ASP A 210 -2.72 21.31 16.81
CA ASP A 210 -3.85 21.00 15.91
C ASP A 210 -3.39 20.07 14.76
N ASP A 211 -4.35 19.33 14.19
CA ASP A 211 -4.15 18.51 13.00
C ASP A 211 -5.14 18.94 11.90
N GLU A 212 -4.64 19.12 10.68
CA GLU A 212 -5.45 19.35 9.48
C GLU A 212 -5.40 18.10 8.60
N SER A 213 -6.56 17.52 8.31
CA SER A 213 -6.64 16.24 7.61
C SER A 213 -7.42 16.34 6.30
N PHE A 214 -6.90 15.69 5.29
CA PHE A 214 -7.45 15.67 3.93
C PHE A 214 -7.62 14.22 3.50
N LYS A 215 -8.70 13.96 2.78
CA LYS A 215 -8.96 12.67 2.16
C LYS A 215 -9.20 12.90 0.69
N VAL A 216 -8.34 12.29 -0.12
CA VAL A 216 -8.17 12.61 -1.52
C VAL A 216 -8.45 11.35 -2.33
N TYR A 217 -9.42 11.43 -3.24
CA TYR A 217 -9.85 10.31 -4.07
C TYR A 217 -9.25 10.46 -5.47
N TYR A 218 -8.46 9.48 -5.88
CA TYR A 218 -7.91 9.38 -7.22
C TYR A 218 -8.80 8.50 -8.07
N ASP A 219 -9.22 9.05 -9.21
CA ASP A 219 -10.16 8.45 -10.16
C ASP A 219 -9.47 7.57 -11.21
#